data_AF-A0A3C0GCB3-F1
#
_entry.id   AF-A0A3C0GCB3-F1
#
_cell.length_a   1.000
_cell.length_b   1.000
_cell.length_c   1.000
_cell.angle_alpha   90.00
_cell.angle_beta   90.00
_cell.angle_gamma   90.00
#
_symmetry.space_group_name_H-M   'P 1'
#
loop_
_entity.id
_entity.type
_entity.pdbx_description
1 polymer ?
#
loop_
_entity_poly.entity_id
_entity_poly.type
_entity_poly.pdbx_seq_one_letter_code
_entity_poly.pdbx_strand_id
1 'polypeptide(L)'
;MSNVVIKGDVIQNLGEYLPNPYIERVDVQQTESRTFTLTIHCSLIMLVPDDYDIQDVADNVSEISVYGILGAREGTQLKKQEIINRITSQTILNSDIYLLEAGGGISDLMENESLLQDDLYDEQDRRILKVNFPTSITFQADQAMDARNLYLYVFSSTLGKSAMSETASNLLYLNTSNIAYEKIFSPGLLILREEEVIYVDRDGNKYGKTPLLSTNRYFYKTEVISRESIIDKFNSLVKRFEGRSIGPLADSVNSIKTVLNKEADTENLLVELDKVRRSFPNKTNNNPVGNLYAAFSRLLL
;
A
#
# COMPACT_ATOMS: atom_id res chain seq x y z
N MET A 1 -1.90 5.13 -4.95
CA MET A 1 -2.30 4.17 -6.00
C MET A 1 -1.04 3.78 -6.74
N SER A 2 -0.69 2.50 -6.74
CA SER A 2 0.47 1.99 -7.45
C SER A 2 0.14 1.99 -8.95
N ASN A 3 0.79 2.85 -9.74
CA ASN A 3 0.67 2.80 -11.20
C ASN A 3 1.46 1.59 -11.69
N VAL A 4 0.77 0.46 -11.87
CA VAL A 4 1.36 -0.72 -12.52
C VAL A 4 1.50 -0.39 -14.00
N VAL A 5 2.73 -0.09 -14.42
CA VAL A 5 3.06 0.07 -15.84
C VAL A 5 3.52 -1.28 -16.34
N ILE A 6 2.66 -1.97 -17.09
CA ILE A 6 2.95 -3.28 -17.66
C ILE A 6 3.82 -3.06 -18.90
N LYS A 7 5.07 -3.54 -18.88
CA LYS A 7 6.02 -3.42 -19.99
C LYS A 7 6.60 -4.78 -20.38
N GLY A 8 6.92 -4.96 -21.66
CA GLY A 8 7.56 -6.16 -22.21
C GLY A 8 6.60 -7.21 -22.78
N ASP A 9 7.06 -8.47 -22.87
CA ASP A 9 6.25 -9.58 -23.38
C ASP A 9 5.22 -10.03 -22.32
N VAL A 10 4.04 -9.42 -22.40
CA VAL A 10 2.95 -9.67 -21.47
C VAL A 10 2.41 -11.10 -21.56
N ILE A 11 2.58 -11.81 -22.70
CA ILE A 11 2.13 -13.20 -22.83
C ILE A 11 2.98 -14.12 -21.96
N GLN A 12 4.31 -13.97 -22.03
CA GLN A 12 5.22 -14.74 -21.17
C GLN A 12 5.02 -14.41 -19.69
N ASN A 13 4.74 -13.13 -19.39
CA ASN A 13 4.59 -12.64 -18.02
C ASN A 13 3.21 -12.92 -17.40
N LEU A 14 2.13 -12.98 -18.19
CA LEU A 14 0.76 -13.31 -17.74
C LEU A 14 0.38 -14.79 -17.91
N GLY A 15 1.26 -15.59 -18.53
CA GLY A 15 1.05 -17.02 -18.72
C GLY A 15 0.15 -17.27 -19.94
N GLU A 16 0.55 -18.22 -20.78
CA GLU A 16 -0.15 -18.50 -22.04
C GLU A 16 -1.51 -19.19 -21.84
N TYR A 17 -1.81 -19.72 -20.64
CA TYR A 17 -3.00 -20.56 -20.40
C TYR A 17 -3.80 -20.26 -19.13
N LEU A 18 -3.21 -19.64 -18.09
CA LEU A 18 -3.91 -19.35 -16.83
C LEU A 18 -3.64 -17.92 -16.37
N PRO A 19 -4.65 -17.19 -15.89
CA PRO A 19 -4.49 -15.82 -15.39
C PRO A 19 -3.48 -15.77 -14.25
N ASN A 20 -2.51 -14.87 -14.34
CA ASN A 20 -1.52 -14.70 -13.29
C ASN A 20 -2.06 -13.78 -12.19
N PRO A 21 -2.07 -14.23 -10.93
CA PRO A 21 -2.33 -13.33 -9.83
C PRO A 21 -1.14 -12.38 -9.64
N TYR A 22 -1.44 -11.17 -9.21
CA TYR A 22 -0.49 -10.14 -8.87
C TYR A 22 -0.75 -9.69 -7.43
N ILE A 23 0.32 -9.53 -6.64
CA ILE A 23 0.23 -9.06 -5.26
C ILE A 23 0.41 -7.55 -5.29
N GLU A 24 -0.66 -6.79 -5.05
CA GLU A 24 -0.58 -5.33 -5.04
C GLU A 24 0.09 -4.83 -3.75
N ARG A 25 -0.35 -5.40 -2.63
CA ARG A 25 0.13 -5.04 -1.29
C ARG A 25 -0.24 -6.12 -0.30
N VAL A 26 0.57 -6.25 0.75
CA VAL A 26 0.25 -7.05 1.92
C VAL A 26 0.31 -6.15 3.14
N ASP A 27 -0.83 -6.00 3.82
CA ASP A 27 -0.91 -5.30 5.10
C ASP A 27 -0.67 -6.32 6.22
N VAL A 28 0.26 -6.02 7.13
CA VAL A 28 0.65 -6.92 8.21
C VAL A 28 0.15 -6.35 9.54
N GLN A 29 -0.71 -7.10 10.22
CA GLN A 29 -1.16 -6.76 11.57
C GLN A 29 -0.75 -7.85 12.55
N GLN A 30 -0.06 -7.46 13.62
CA GLN A 30 0.19 -8.36 14.75
C GLN A 30 -1.00 -8.31 15.71
N THR A 31 -1.66 -9.44 15.96
CA THR A 31 -2.83 -9.52 16.85
C THR A 31 -2.47 -10.01 18.25
N GLU A 32 -1.56 -10.98 18.35
CA GLU A 32 -1.04 -11.53 19.60
C GLU A 32 0.48 -11.74 19.52
N SER A 33 1.10 -12.29 20.58
CA SER A 33 2.53 -12.63 20.55
C SER A 33 2.79 -13.68 19.46
N ARG A 34 3.44 -13.25 18.36
CA ARG A 34 3.78 -14.08 17.18
C ARG A 34 2.60 -14.53 16.32
N THR A 35 1.39 -14.00 16.53
CA THR A 35 0.25 -14.22 15.63
C THR A 35 0.12 -13.03 14.70
N PHE A 36 0.16 -13.29 13.40
CA PHE A 36 0.10 -12.28 12.36
C PHE A 36 -1.12 -12.52 11.49
N THR A 37 -1.85 -11.45 11.20
CA THR A 37 -2.89 -11.42 10.17
C THR A 37 -2.34 -10.64 8.99
N LEU A 38 -2.31 -11.29 7.82
CA LEU A 38 -1.94 -10.68 6.56
C LEU A 38 -3.22 -10.37 5.80
N THR A 39 -3.48 -9.09 5.53
CA THR A 39 -4.51 -8.69 4.56
C THR A 39 -3.83 -8.51 3.21
N ILE A 40 -4.07 -9.45 2.32
CA ILE A 40 -3.45 -9.57 1.02
C ILE A 40 -4.39 -8.93 0.00
N HIS A 41 -3.91 -7.88 -0.66
CA HIS A 41 -4.61 -7.24 -1.78
C HIS A 41 -4.04 -7.83 -3.06
N CYS A 42 -4.82 -8.70 -3.70
CA CYS A 42 -4.45 -9.37 -4.93
C CYS A 42 -5.29 -8.87 -6.10
N SER A 43 -4.73 -9.02 -7.29
CA SER A 43 -5.47 -8.83 -8.53
C SER A 43 -5.23 -10.00 -9.48
N LEU A 44 -6.28 -10.51 -10.11
CA LEU A 44 -6.15 -11.45 -11.22
C LEU A 44 -6.13 -10.67 -12.53
N ILE A 45 -5.08 -10.86 -13.33
CA ILE A 45 -4.88 -10.12 -14.59
C ILE A 45 -5.04 -11.09 -15.76
N MET A 46 -5.87 -10.71 -16.73
CA MET A 46 -6.23 -11.50 -17.89
C MET A 46 -6.09 -10.68 -19.17
N LEU A 47 -5.60 -11.31 -20.23
CA LEU A 47 -5.68 -10.74 -21.59
C LEU A 47 -7.00 -11.18 -22.20
N VAL A 48 -7.76 -10.22 -22.72
CA VAL A 48 -9.06 -10.47 -23.36
C VAL A 48 -9.05 -9.88 -24.77
N PRO A 49 -9.78 -10.48 -25.73
CA PRO A 49 -9.95 -9.87 -27.05
C PRO A 49 -10.79 -8.59 -26.94
N ASP A 50 -10.73 -7.71 -27.94
CA ASP A 50 -11.46 -6.43 -27.90
C ASP A 50 -12.98 -6.60 -27.86
N ASP A 51 -13.50 -7.69 -28.42
CA ASP A 51 -14.91 -8.04 -28.54
C ASP A 51 -15.39 -9.08 -27.52
N TYR A 52 -14.74 -9.15 -26.35
CA TYR A 52 -15.11 -10.13 -25.31
C TYR A 52 -16.48 -9.87 -24.67
N ASP A 53 -17.15 -10.96 -24.27
CA ASP A 53 -18.29 -10.93 -23.35
C ASP A 53 -17.78 -11.17 -21.93
N ILE A 54 -18.11 -10.27 -21.00
CA ILE A 54 -17.68 -10.37 -19.61
C ILE A 54 -18.24 -11.63 -18.93
N GLN A 55 -19.45 -12.07 -19.31
CA GLN A 55 -20.07 -13.25 -18.72
C GLN A 55 -19.31 -14.51 -19.14
N ASP A 56 -18.91 -14.60 -20.41
CA ASP A 56 -18.10 -15.72 -20.89
C ASP A 56 -16.75 -15.79 -20.16
N VAL A 57 -16.13 -14.63 -19.89
CA VAL A 57 -14.89 -14.58 -19.10
C VAL A 57 -15.14 -15.01 -17.66
N ALA A 58 -16.22 -14.53 -17.03
CA ALA A 58 -16.59 -14.88 -15.67
C ALA A 58 -16.86 -16.39 -15.51
N ASP A 59 -17.56 -17.00 -16.48
CA ASP A 59 -17.83 -18.44 -16.51
C ASP A 59 -16.52 -19.24 -16.61
N ASN A 60 -15.58 -18.84 -17.47
CA ASN A 60 -14.27 -19.51 -17.57
C ASN A 60 -13.41 -19.36 -16.31
N VAL A 61 -13.44 -18.17 -15.69
CA VAL A 61 -12.69 -17.90 -14.45
C VAL A 61 -13.27 -18.65 -13.25
N SER A 62 -14.55 -19.05 -13.31
CA SER A 62 -15.21 -19.82 -12.26
C SER A 62 -14.52 -21.16 -11.95
N GLU A 63 -13.77 -21.71 -12.91
CA GLU A 63 -12.99 -22.95 -12.77
C GLU A 63 -11.60 -22.74 -12.15
N ILE A 64 -11.18 -21.49 -11.93
CA ILE A 64 -9.82 -21.14 -11.53
C ILE A 64 -9.82 -20.59 -10.11
N SER A 65 -9.10 -21.25 -9.20
CA SER A 65 -8.95 -20.75 -7.83
C SER A 65 -7.57 -20.13 -7.62
N VAL A 66 -7.49 -19.12 -6.76
CA VAL A 66 -6.22 -18.48 -6.38
C VAL A 66 -5.79 -18.98 -5.02
N TYR A 67 -4.52 -19.36 -4.93
CA TYR A 67 -3.91 -19.95 -3.75
C TYR A 67 -2.69 -19.16 -3.28
N GLY A 68 -2.45 -19.21 -1.98
CA GLY A 68 -1.33 -18.58 -1.30
C GLY A 68 -0.51 -19.62 -0.53
N ILE A 69 0.81 -19.47 -0.52
CA ILE A 69 1.72 -20.28 0.31
C ILE A 69 2.65 -19.34 1.07
N LEU A 70 2.79 -19.56 2.37
CA LEU A 70 3.81 -18.90 3.19
C LEU A 70 5.06 -19.78 3.28
N GLY A 71 6.21 -19.24 2.89
CA GLY A 71 7.48 -19.98 2.89
C GLY A 71 8.60 -19.25 3.62
N ALA A 72 9.10 -19.82 4.71
CA ALA A 72 10.27 -19.33 5.44
C ALA A 72 11.58 -19.96 4.91
N ARG A 73 12.57 -19.13 4.56
CA ARG A 73 13.85 -19.64 4.02
C ARG A 73 15.02 -18.64 4.06
N GLU A 74 16.19 -19.19 3.83
CA GLU A 74 17.44 -18.47 3.60
C GLU A 74 17.62 -18.30 2.07
N GLY A 75 17.73 -17.07 1.56
CA GLY A 75 18.11 -16.83 0.16
C GLY A 75 17.02 -16.43 -0.85
N THR A 76 17.25 -16.78 -2.12
CA THR A 76 16.61 -16.27 -3.36
C THR A 76 15.29 -16.95 -3.70
N GLN A 77 14.34 -16.23 -4.34
CA GLN A 77 12.95 -16.65 -4.71
C GLN A 77 12.82 -18.11 -5.22
N LEU A 78 11.74 -18.81 -4.82
CA LEU A 78 11.49 -20.17 -5.30
C LEU A 78 10.99 -20.07 -6.73
N LYS A 79 11.55 -20.90 -7.60
CA LYS A 79 11.00 -21.05 -8.96
C LYS A 79 9.69 -21.83 -8.90
N LYS A 80 8.82 -21.62 -9.90
CA LYS A 80 7.55 -22.36 -10.07
C LYS A 80 7.73 -23.87 -9.90
N GLN A 81 8.72 -24.45 -10.57
CA GLN A 81 9.00 -25.88 -10.49
C GLN A 81 9.34 -26.35 -9.07
N GLU A 82 10.04 -25.54 -8.28
CA GLU A 82 10.42 -25.91 -6.91
C GLU A 82 9.21 -25.94 -5.98
N ILE A 83 8.26 -25.00 -6.14
CA ILE A 83 7.01 -24.99 -5.39
C ILE A 83 6.18 -26.21 -5.75
N ILE A 84 6.03 -26.51 -7.04
CA ILE A 84 5.31 -27.70 -7.52
C ILE A 84 5.93 -28.97 -6.97
N ASN A 85 7.26 -29.11 -7.07
CA ASN A 85 7.96 -30.27 -6.55
C ASN A 85 7.67 -30.45 -5.05
N ARG A 86 7.71 -29.36 -4.27
CA ARG A 86 7.42 -29.40 -2.82
C ARG A 86 5.98 -29.74 -2.49
N ILE A 87 5.01 -29.30 -3.30
CA ILE A 87 3.60 -29.68 -3.15
C ILE A 87 3.45 -31.19 -3.42
N THR A 88 3.99 -31.67 -4.54
CA THR A 88 3.88 -33.10 -4.90
C THR A 88 4.69 -34.04 -3.99
N SER A 89 5.80 -33.56 -3.42
CA SER A 89 6.58 -34.32 -2.43
C SER A 89 6.03 -34.20 -1.00
N GLN A 90 4.87 -33.54 -0.82
CA GLN A 90 4.23 -33.29 0.48
C GLN A 90 5.16 -32.59 1.48
N THR A 91 6.14 -31.82 0.99
CA THR A 91 6.97 -30.94 1.82
C THR A 91 6.23 -29.66 2.16
N ILE A 92 5.36 -29.21 1.26
CA ILE A 92 4.29 -28.25 1.56
C ILE A 92 3.05 -29.10 1.77
N LEU A 93 2.52 -29.09 2.99
CA LEU A 93 1.31 -29.83 3.31
C LEU A 93 0.10 -29.09 2.77
N ASN A 94 -1.01 -29.80 2.58
CA ASN A 94 -2.27 -29.14 2.23
C ASN A 94 -2.67 -28.10 3.29
N SER A 95 -2.29 -28.25 4.57
CA SER A 95 -2.50 -27.19 5.58
C SER A 95 -1.81 -25.87 5.25
N ASP A 96 -0.74 -25.89 4.47
CA ASP A 96 0.13 -24.74 4.23
C ASP A 96 -0.27 -23.96 2.97
N ILE A 97 -1.25 -24.48 2.22
CA ILE A 97 -1.84 -23.85 1.04
C ILE A 97 -3.14 -23.15 1.46
N TYR A 98 -3.15 -21.83 1.39
CA TYR A 98 -4.32 -21.01 1.68
C TYR A 98 -5.13 -20.83 0.40
N LEU A 99 -6.44 -21.07 0.45
CA LEU A 99 -7.35 -20.63 -0.61
C LEU A 99 -7.56 -19.14 -0.40
N LEU A 100 -7.09 -18.32 -1.34
CA LEU A 100 -7.20 -16.87 -1.27
C LEU A 100 -8.53 -16.40 -1.83
N GLU A 101 -8.93 -16.96 -2.98
CA GLU A 101 -10.24 -16.76 -3.58
C GLU A 101 -10.60 -17.97 -4.45
N ALA A 102 -11.86 -18.40 -4.39
CA ALA A 102 -12.38 -19.49 -5.21
C ALA A 102 -12.85 -18.94 -6.57
N GLY A 103 -12.79 -19.74 -7.63
CA GLY A 103 -13.18 -19.26 -8.96
C GLY A 103 -14.58 -18.67 -9.04
N GLY A 104 -15.57 -19.30 -8.38
CA GLY A 104 -16.91 -18.73 -8.26
C GLY A 104 -16.93 -17.35 -7.59
N GLY A 105 -16.12 -17.16 -6.55
CA GLY A 105 -15.97 -15.84 -5.92
C GLY A 105 -15.34 -14.81 -6.86
N ILE A 106 -14.33 -15.19 -7.66
CA ILE A 106 -13.75 -14.28 -8.66
C ILE A 106 -14.78 -13.89 -9.73
N SER A 107 -15.58 -14.85 -10.18
CA SER A 107 -16.68 -14.63 -11.13
C SER A 107 -17.69 -13.61 -10.58
N ASP A 108 -18.15 -13.79 -9.34
CA ASP A 108 -19.06 -12.85 -8.66
C ASP A 108 -18.45 -11.43 -8.55
N LEU A 109 -17.13 -11.33 -8.32
CA LEU A 109 -16.44 -10.04 -8.22
C LEU A 109 -16.34 -9.31 -9.56
N MET A 110 -16.46 -10.00 -10.70
CA MET A 110 -16.49 -9.38 -12.02
C MET A 110 -17.80 -8.62 -12.27
N GLU A 111 -18.88 -8.92 -11.55
CA GLU A 111 -20.12 -8.14 -11.60
C GLU A 111 -20.00 -6.79 -10.85
N ASN A 112 -18.92 -6.60 -10.08
CA ASN A 112 -18.71 -5.40 -9.27
C ASN A 112 -17.75 -4.41 -9.97
N GLU A 113 -18.32 -3.35 -10.54
CA GLU A 113 -17.58 -2.26 -11.22
C GLU A 113 -16.48 -1.60 -10.37
N SER A 114 -16.57 -1.65 -9.03
CA SER A 114 -15.54 -1.05 -8.17
C SER A 114 -14.28 -1.92 -8.03
N LEU A 115 -14.39 -3.22 -8.33
CA LEU A 115 -13.33 -4.20 -8.20
C LEU A 115 -12.80 -4.67 -9.55
N LEU A 116 -13.58 -4.50 -10.61
CA LEU A 116 -13.19 -4.74 -11.99
C LEU A 116 -12.55 -3.49 -12.63
N GLN A 117 -11.44 -3.68 -13.33
CA GLN A 117 -10.85 -2.69 -14.23
C GLN A 117 -10.74 -3.32 -15.62
N ASP A 118 -11.42 -2.74 -16.60
CA ASP A 118 -11.51 -3.26 -17.97
C ASP A 118 -11.04 -2.24 -19.03
N ASP A 119 -10.48 -1.12 -18.60
CA ASP A 119 -9.95 -0.03 -19.42
C ASP A 119 -8.40 -0.05 -19.49
N LEU A 120 -7.80 -1.18 -19.15
CA LEU A 120 -6.36 -1.38 -19.15
C LEU A 120 -5.90 -1.95 -20.50
N TYR A 121 -4.77 -1.46 -20.98
CA TYR A 121 -4.13 -1.92 -22.22
C TYR A 121 -2.63 -2.12 -21.99
N ASP A 122 -2.04 -3.10 -22.66
CA ASP A 122 -0.58 -3.27 -22.68
C ASP A 122 0.14 -2.42 -23.74
N GLU A 123 1.46 -2.57 -23.84
CA GLU A 123 2.30 -1.87 -24.83
C GLU A 123 1.99 -2.27 -26.28
N GLN A 124 1.27 -3.36 -26.50
CA GLN A 124 0.84 -3.86 -27.80
C GLN A 124 -0.64 -3.54 -28.09
N ASP A 125 -1.26 -2.66 -27.29
CA ASP A 125 -2.66 -2.24 -27.41
C ASP A 125 -3.67 -3.39 -27.21
N ARG A 126 -3.30 -4.42 -26.45
CA ARG A 126 -4.22 -5.51 -26.10
C ARG A 126 -4.94 -5.19 -24.81
N ARG A 127 -6.23 -5.46 -24.79
CA ARG A 127 -7.09 -5.21 -23.63
C ARG A 127 -6.77 -6.18 -22.48
N ILE A 128 -6.71 -5.62 -21.28
CA ILE A 128 -6.45 -6.30 -20.04
C ILE A 128 -7.66 -6.16 -19.13
N LEU A 129 -8.12 -7.29 -18.61
CA LEU A 129 -9.10 -7.33 -17.54
C LEU A 129 -8.38 -7.58 -16.20
N LYS A 130 -8.69 -6.78 -15.20
CA LYS A 130 -8.11 -6.89 -13.87
C LYS A 130 -9.20 -6.94 -12.81
N VAL A 131 -9.23 -8.03 -12.05
CA VAL A 131 -10.18 -8.26 -10.95
C VAL A 131 -9.45 -8.15 -9.64
N ASN A 132 -9.82 -7.19 -8.80
CA ASN A 132 -9.20 -6.96 -7.49
C ASN A 132 -9.97 -7.69 -6.39
N PHE A 133 -9.26 -8.37 -5.51
CA PHE A 133 -9.86 -9.05 -4.37
C PHE A 133 -8.95 -8.98 -3.14
N PRO A 134 -9.44 -8.43 -2.01
CA PRO A 134 -8.76 -8.51 -0.74
C PRO A 134 -9.09 -9.85 -0.05
N THR A 135 -8.10 -10.45 0.57
CA THR A 135 -8.29 -11.65 1.40
C THR A 135 -7.42 -11.57 2.65
N SER A 136 -7.77 -12.32 3.69
CA SER A 136 -7.00 -12.31 4.94
C SER A 136 -6.58 -13.72 5.31
N ILE A 137 -5.29 -13.89 5.64
CA ILE A 137 -4.77 -15.12 6.22
C ILE A 137 -4.17 -14.82 7.58
N THR A 138 -4.44 -15.68 8.56
CA THR A 138 -3.83 -15.60 9.89
C THR A 138 -2.91 -16.79 10.07
N PHE A 139 -1.69 -16.53 10.52
CA PHE A 139 -0.71 -17.56 10.80
C PHE A 139 0.05 -17.26 12.10
N GLN A 140 0.54 -18.32 12.73
CA GLN A 140 1.38 -18.23 13.92
C GLN A 140 2.85 -18.46 13.52
N ALA A 141 3.70 -17.48 13.78
CA ALA A 141 5.12 -17.59 13.45
C ALA A 141 5.85 -18.47 14.49
N ASP A 142 6.43 -19.58 14.03
CA ASP A 142 7.30 -20.41 14.88
C ASP A 142 8.71 -19.80 15.04
N GLN A 143 9.50 -20.32 15.97
CA GLN A 143 10.87 -19.84 16.22
C GLN A 143 11.82 -20.05 15.03
N ALA A 144 11.57 -21.04 14.17
CA ALA A 144 12.41 -21.29 13.00
C ALA A 144 12.23 -20.19 11.94
N MET A 145 11.09 -19.49 11.93
CA MET A 145 10.86 -18.33 11.07
C MET A 145 11.72 -17.12 11.45
N ASP A 146 12.16 -16.98 12.70
CA ASP A 146 12.97 -15.84 13.16
C ASP A 146 14.34 -15.78 12.46
N ALA A 147 14.90 -16.93 12.06
CA ALA A 147 16.19 -16.98 11.38
C ALA A 147 16.09 -16.73 9.86
N ARG A 148 14.88 -16.55 9.33
CA ARG A 148 14.60 -16.69 7.89
C ARG A 148 13.79 -15.53 7.34
N ASN A 149 13.88 -15.35 6.03
CA ASN A 149 12.98 -14.48 5.31
C ASN A 149 11.63 -15.20 5.14
N LEU A 150 10.52 -14.49 5.37
CA LEU A 150 9.18 -14.99 5.04
C LEU A 150 8.73 -14.41 3.72
N TYR A 151 8.28 -15.29 2.82
CA TYR A 151 7.70 -14.93 1.53
C TYR A 151 6.26 -15.42 1.45
N LEU A 152 5.40 -14.61 0.84
CA LEU A 152 4.10 -15.02 0.33
C LEU A 152 4.25 -15.35 -1.14
N TYR A 153 3.83 -16.53 -1.55
CA TYR A 153 3.73 -16.95 -2.95
C TYR A 153 2.27 -17.07 -3.32
N VAL A 154 1.87 -16.49 -4.45
CA VAL A 154 0.49 -16.51 -4.94
C VAL A 154 0.48 -17.05 -6.37
N PHE A 155 -0.45 -17.97 -6.65
CA PHE A 155 -0.64 -18.58 -7.96
C PHE A 155 -2.12 -18.95 -8.14
N SER A 156 -2.57 -19.07 -9.38
CA SER A 156 -3.88 -19.61 -9.71
C SER A 156 -3.75 -21.05 -10.22
N SER A 157 -4.80 -21.84 -10.03
CA SER A 157 -4.86 -23.22 -10.51
C SER A 157 -6.30 -23.65 -10.79
N THR A 158 -6.46 -24.48 -11.83
CA THR A 158 -7.70 -25.19 -12.16
C THR A 158 -7.92 -26.42 -11.27
N LEU A 159 -6.91 -26.83 -10.50
CA LEU A 159 -7.02 -27.94 -9.57
C LEU A 159 -7.51 -27.45 -8.21
N GLY A 160 -8.42 -28.21 -7.62
CA GLY A 160 -8.77 -28.06 -6.21
C GLY A 160 -7.58 -28.38 -5.31
N LYS A 161 -7.50 -27.70 -4.17
CA LYS A 161 -6.44 -27.87 -3.15
C LYS A 161 -6.10 -29.33 -2.82
N SER A 162 -7.09 -30.21 -2.65
CA SER A 162 -6.86 -31.63 -2.34
C SER A 162 -6.23 -32.41 -3.49
N ALA A 163 -6.56 -32.07 -4.75
CA ALA A 163 -6.05 -32.75 -5.93
C ALA A 163 -4.59 -32.40 -6.23
N MET A 164 -4.09 -31.24 -5.75
CA MET A 164 -2.73 -30.79 -6.04
C MET A 164 -1.65 -31.77 -5.56
N SER A 165 -1.80 -32.31 -4.34
CA SER A 165 -0.85 -33.27 -3.78
C SER A 165 -0.88 -34.65 -4.43
N GLU A 166 -2.00 -35.00 -5.08
CA GLU A 166 -2.22 -36.30 -5.74
C GLU A 166 -1.86 -36.25 -7.24
N THR A 167 -1.75 -35.05 -7.80
CA THR A 167 -1.47 -34.83 -9.22
C THR A 167 0.03 -34.93 -9.49
N ALA A 168 0.41 -35.63 -10.55
CA ALA A 168 1.80 -35.71 -10.98
C ALA A 168 2.38 -34.31 -11.28
N SER A 169 3.65 -34.06 -10.93
CA SER A 169 4.27 -32.73 -10.96
C SER A 169 4.16 -32.03 -12.32
N ASN A 170 4.27 -32.78 -13.43
CA ASN A 170 4.12 -32.21 -14.78
C ASN A 170 2.69 -31.72 -15.06
N LEU A 171 1.68 -32.46 -14.61
CA LEU A 171 0.28 -32.06 -14.76
C LEU A 171 -0.04 -30.88 -13.82
N LEU A 172 0.45 -30.90 -12.59
CA LEU A 172 0.31 -29.78 -11.67
C LEU A 172 0.96 -28.52 -12.24
N TYR A 173 2.12 -28.64 -12.90
CA TYR A 173 2.79 -27.52 -13.56
C TYR A 173 1.96 -26.85 -14.65
N LEU A 174 1.30 -27.65 -15.48
CA LEU A 174 0.44 -27.16 -16.56
C LEU A 174 -0.86 -26.53 -16.02
N ASN A 175 -1.39 -27.05 -14.92
CA ASN A 175 -2.60 -26.56 -14.27
C ASN A 175 -2.34 -25.46 -13.22
N THR A 176 -1.14 -24.89 -13.20
CA THR A 176 -0.78 -23.81 -12.26
C THR A 176 -0.27 -22.63 -13.08
N SER A 177 -0.65 -21.41 -12.72
CA SER A 177 -0.15 -20.18 -13.35
C SER A 177 1.34 -19.93 -13.05
N ASN A 178 1.89 -18.79 -13.47
CA ASN A 178 3.14 -18.31 -12.88
C ASN A 178 2.90 -17.91 -11.42
N ILE A 179 4.01 -17.81 -10.67
CA ILE A 179 3.97 -17.54 -9.24
C ILE A 179 4.39 -16.09 -9.00
N ALA A 180 3.47 -15.28 -8.50
CA ALA A 180 3.81 -14.00 -7.89
C ALA A 180 4.33 -14.23 -6.49
N TYR A 181 5.26 -13.39 -6.03
CA TYR A 181 5.77 -13.49 -4.68
C TYR A 181 6.09 -12.12 -4.10
N GLU A 182 5.93 -11.99 -2.79
CA GLU A 182 6.28 -10.80 -2.02
C GLU A 182 7.05 -11.22 -0.76
N LYS A 183 8.13 -10.51 -0.44
CA LYS A 183 8.88 -10.73 0.80
C LYS A 183 8.19 -9.97 1.93
N ILE A 184 7.60 -10.72 2.88
CA ILE A 184 6.82 -10.14 3.98
C ILE A 184 7.73 -9.75 5.14
N PHE A 185 8.64 -10.64 5.53
CA PHE A 185 9.58 -10.40 6.64
C PHE A 185 11.02 -10.73 6.26
N SER A 186 11.95 -9.96 6.85
CA SER A 186 13.35 -10.31 7.01
C SER A 186 13.57 -11.15 8.28
N PRO A 187 14.78 -11.73 8.48
CA PRO A 187 15.10 -12.42 9.73
C PRO A 187 14.84 -11.50 10.93
N GLY A 188 14.33 -12.08 12.01
CA GLY A 188 13.82 -11.39 13.19
C GLY A 188 12.38 -10.92 13.05
N LEU A 189 11.64 -11.39 12.03
CA LEU A 189 10.29 -10.93 11.69
C LEU A 189 10.24 -9.41 11.48
N LEU A 190 11.33 -8.86 10.93
CA LEU A 190 11.43 -7.44 10.64
C LEU A 190 10.66 -7.13 9.35
N ILE A 191 9.68 -6.23 9.44
CA ILE A 191 8.93 -5.74 8.29
C ILE A 191 9.88 -4.92 7.42
N LEU A 192 9.86 -5.19 6.11
CA LEU A 192 10.85 -4.65 5.16
C LEU A 192 10.49 -3.30 4.57
N ARG A 193 9.22 -2.94 4.61
CA ARG A 193 8.74 -1.68 4.08
C ARG A 193 8.71 -0.64 5.19
N GLU A 194 8.93 0.61 4.79
CA GLU A 194 8.78 1.76 5.67
C GLU A 194 7.39 1.72 6.32
N GLU A 195 7.33 1.97 7.62
CA GLU A 195 6.07 2.09 8.33
C GLU A 195 5.23 3.18 7.63
N GLU A 196 4.17 2.79 6.93
CA GLU A 196 3.23 3.75 6.34
C GLU A 196 2.36 4.27 7.48
N VAL A 197 2.59 5.52 7.88
CA VAL A 197 1.73 6.20 8.84
C VAL A 197 0.36 6.40 8.19
N ILE A 198 -0.60 5.56 8.57
CA ILE A 198 -2.00 5.75 8.20
C ILE A 198 -2.71 6.58 9.26
N TYR A 199 -3.56 7.48 8.81
CA TYR A 199 -4.44 8.24 9.68
C TYR A 199 -5.82 7.62 9.62
N VAL A 200 -6.44 7.43 10.78
CA VAL A 200 -7.78 6.84 10.90
C VAL A 200 -8.68 7.85 11.59
N ASP A 201 -9.88 8.05 11.07
CA ASP A 201 -10.85 8.96 11.68
C ASP A 201 -11.61 8.31 12.84
N ARG A 202 -12.54 9.07 13.44
CA ARG A 202 -13.31 8.61 14.60
C ARG A 202 -14.23 7.42 14.30
N ASP A 203 -14.55 7.21 13.03
CA ASP A 203 -15.44 6.15 12.57
C ASP A 203 -14.64 4.90 12.12
N GLY A 204 -13.31 4.92 12.25
CA GLY A 204 -12.45 3.82 11.84
C GLY A 204 -12.05 3.85 10.36
N ASN A 205 -12.44 4.89 9.61
CA ASN A 205 -12.14 4.97 8.19
C ASN A 205 -10.71 5.52 7.95
N LYS A 206 -10.00 4.95 6.97
CA LYS A 206 -8.68 5.47 6.56
C LYS A 206 -8.84 6.87 5.96
N TYR A 207 -8.11 7.83 6.52
CA TYR A 207 -7.94 9.16 5.97
C TYR A 207 -6.74 9.18 5.02
N GLY A 208 -7.02 9.34 3.72
CA GLY A 208 -6.01 9.21 2.66
C GLY A 208 -5.05 10.39 2.49
N LYS A 209 -5.04 11.37 3.41
CA LYS A 209 -4.16 12.55 3.35
C LYS A 209 -3.43 12.74 4.68
N THR A 210 -2.34 13.50 4.68
CA THR A 210 -1.67 13.92 5.93
C THR A 210 -2.54 14.97 6.63
N PRO A 211 -3.12 14.69 7.81
CA PRO A 211 -3.91 15.64 8.57
C PRO A 211 -3.04 16.78 9.10
N LEU A 212 -3.67 17.77 9.71
CA LEU A 212 -2.98 18.85 10.42
C LEU A 212 -3.04 18.60 11.93
N LEU A 213 -1.88 18.60 12.58
CA LEU A 213 -1.78 18.58 14.03
C LEU A 213 -1.87 20.03 14.54
N SER A 214 -2.96 20.34 15.23
CA SER A 214 -3.15 21.65 15.82
C SER A 214 -2.19 21.91 17.00
N THR A 215 -2.14 23.17 17.44
CA THR A 215 -1.36 23.60 18.61
C THR A 215 -1.81 22.93 19.93
N ASN A 216 -3.07 22.48 20.02
CA ASN A 216 -3.60 21.69 21.14
C ASN A 216 -3.47 20.17 20.95
N ARG A 217 -2.64 19.70 20.01
CA ARG A 217 -2.33 18.28 19.75
C ARG A 217 -3.50 17.42 19.30
N TYR A 218 -4.49 18.02 18.64
CA TYR A 218 -5.56 17.29 17.97
C TYR A 218 -5.32 17.26 16.46
N PHE A 219 -5.62 16.13 15.83
CA PHE A 219 -5.56 16.00 14.38
C PHE A 219 -6.86 16.48 13.74
N TYR A 220 -6.74 17.24 12.65
CA TYR A 220 -7.86 17.74 11.85
C TYR A 220 -7.71 17.32 10.39
N LYS A 221 -8.84 16.93 9.77
CA LYS A 221 -8.93 16.72 8.32
C LYS A 221 -8.71 18.06 7.60
N THR A 222 -8.06 18.03 6.45
CA THR A 222 -7.72 19.22 5.63
C THR A 222 -8.81 19.63 4.64
N GLU A 223 -10.04 19.13 4.81
CA GLU A 223 -11.17 19.39 3.92
C GLU A 223 -11.75 20.81 4.09
N VAL A 224 -11.83 21.29 5.34
CA VAL A 224 -12.37 22.62 5.66
C VAL A 224 -11.29 23.70 5.54
N ILE A 225 -10.08 23.38 6.00
CA ILE A 225 -8.92 24.26 5.94
C ILE A 225 -7.79 23.49 5.29
N SER A 226 -7.46 23.89 4.06
CA SER A 226 -6.38 23.27 3.31
C SER A 226 -5.02 23.77 3.80
N ARG A 227 -4.00 22.91 3.65
CA ARG A 227 -2.60 23.19 3.98
C ARG A 227 -2.08 24.36 3.14
N GLU A 228 -2.44 24.40 1.87
CA GLU A 228 -2.09 25.45 0.91
C GLU A 228 -2.63 26.80 1.40
N SER A 229 -3.91 26.85 1.82
CA SER A 229 -4.49 28.07 2.39
C SER A 229 -3.77 28.55 3.65
N ILE A 230 -3.20 27.65 4.46
CA ILE A 230 -2.42 28.02 5.65
C ILE A 230 -1.08 28.61 5.21
N ILE A 231 -0.36 27.90 4.33
CA ILE A 231 0.94 28.31 3.79
C ILE A 231 0.83 29.69 3.12
N ASP A 232 -0.20 29.92 2.31
CA ASP A 232 -0.44 31.19 1.62
C ASP A 232 -0.66 32.36 2.59
N LYS A 233 -1.40 32.14 3.69
CA LYS A 233 -1.61 33.15 4.73
C LYS A 233 -0.29 33.52 5.42
N PHE A 234 0.55 32.53 5.74
CA PHE A 234 1.85 32.78 6.37
C PHE A 234 2.86 33.41 5.41
N ASN A 235 2.93 32.97 4.15
CA ASN A 235 3.76 33.60 3.12
C ASN A 235 3.34 35.05 2.88
N SER A 236 2.04 35.31 2.81
CA SER A 236 1.50 36.68 2.71
C SER A 236 1.83 37.54 3.92
N LEU A 237 1.96 36.95 5.11
CA LEU A 237 2.42 37.65 6.30
C LEU A 237 3.92 37.95 6.20
N VAL A 238 4.74 36.94 5.94
CA VAL A 238 6.19 37.05 5.81
C VAL A 238 6.58 38.14 4.81
N LYS A 239 5.97 38.14 3.62
CA LYS A 239 6.23 39.11 2.54
C LYS A 239 6.04 40.58 2.97
N ARG A 240 5.13 40.86 3.91
CA ARG A 240 4.90 42.22 4.44
C ARG A 240 6.09 42.74 5.26
N PHE A 241 6.87 41.83 5.85
CA PHE A 241 7.97 42.16 6.77
C PHE A 241 9.36 41.98 6.15
N GLU A 242 9.48 41.25 5.04
CA GLU A 242 10.75 41.02 4.32
C GLU A 242 11.50 42.30 3.94
N GLY A 243 10.79 43.29 3.37
CA GLY A 243 11.44 44.53 2.90
C GLY A 243 11.99 45.43 4.02
N ARG A 244 11.77 45.07 5.29
CA ARG A 244 12.19 45.85 6.47
C ARG A 244 12.95 44.99 7.48
N SER A 245 13.28 43.75 7.12
CA SER A 245 13.82 42.79 8.06
C SER A 245 15.31 43.02 8.32
N ILE A 246 15.63 43.63 9.46
CA ILE A 246 17.00 43.82 9.95
C ILE A 246 17.07 43.26 11.37
N GLY A 247 18.20 42.64 11.73
CA GLY A 247 18.45 42.11 13.08
C GLY A 247 17.38 41.10 13.52
N PRO A 248 16.82 41.21 14.74
CA PRO A 248 15.88 40.23 15.29
C PRO A 248 14.61 39.99 14.46
N LEU A 249 14.21 40.97 13.62
CA LEU A 249 13.09 40.80 12.71
C LEU A 249 13.43 39.85 11.56
N ALA A 250 14.64 39.96 11.00
CA ALA A 250 15.12 39.05 9.97
C ALA A 250 15.20 37.62 10.48
N ASP A 251 15.72 37.42 11.70
CA ASP A 251 15.83 36.10 12.31
C ASP A 251 14.45 35.45 12.51
N SER A 252 13.45 36.24 12.95
CA SER A 252 12.07 35.77 13.13
C SER A 252 11.42 35.41 11.79
N VAL A 253 11.59 36.25 10.76
CA VAL A 253 11.08 35.99 9.40
C VAL A 253 11.71 34.73 8.80
N ASN A 254 13.03 34.60 8.92
CA ASN A 254 13.76 33.43 8.43
C ASN A 254 13.33 32.15 9.14
N SER A 255 13.12 32.21 10.46
CA SER A 255 12.62 31.06 11.23
C SER A 255 11.25 30.58 10.72
N ILE A 256 10.33 31.50 10.42
CA ILE A 256 9.02 31.15 9.85
C ILE A 256 9.21 30.48 8.48
N LYS A 257 10.01 31.07 7.58
CA LYS A 257 10.28 30.49 6.25
C LYS A 257 10.89 29.10 6.34
N THR A 258 11.84 28.89 7.25
CA THR A 258 12.47 27.59 7.46
C THR A 258 11.43 26.54 7.84
N VAL A 259 10.50 26.87 8.75
CA VAL A 259 9.41 25.95 9.11
C VAL A 259 8.47 25.71 7.93
N LEU A 260 8.04 26.76 7.22
CA LEU A 260 7.16 26.60 6.05
C LEU A 260 7.80 25.72 4.97
N ASN A 261 9.11 25.81 4.75
CA ASN A 261 9.81 25.00 3.75
C ASN A 261 10.02 23.55 4.20
N LYS A 262 10.35 23.33 5.48
CA LYS A 262 10.68 22.00 6.00
C LYS A 262 9.45 21.18 6.35
N GLU A 263 8.41 21.84 6.87
CA GLU A 263 7.23 21.21 7.46
C GLU A 263 5.98 21.44 6.62
N ALA A 264 6.10 21.92 5.38
CA ALA A 264 4.97 22.18 4.48
C ALA A 264 4.02 20.98 4.46
N ASP A 265 4.55 19.80 4.15
CA ASP A 265 3.78 18.58 3.88
C ASP A 265 3.62 17.66 5.10
N THR A 266 4.15 18.05 6.25
CA THR A 266 4.03 17.26 7.49
C THR A 266 2.76 17.61 8.25
N GLU A 267 2.37 16.75 9.18
CA GLU A 267 1.31 17.02 10.14
C GLU A 267 1.70 18.10 11.16
N ASN A 268 3.01 18.33 11.35
CA ASN A 268 3.56 19.16 12.42
C ASN A 268 3.65 20.66 12.08
N LEU A 269 3.26 21.08 10.88
CA LEU A 269 3.36 22.46 10.41
C LEU A 269 2.94 23.51 11.46
N LEU A 270 1.73 23.37 12.03
CA LEU A 270 1.21 24.34 12.99
C LEU A 270 1.91 24.29 14.35
N VAL A 271 2.38 23.10 14.76
CA VAL A 271 3.13 22.92 16.01
C VAL A 271 4.49 23.60 15.92
N GLU A 272 5.21 23.41 14.81
CA GLU A 272 6.51 24.05 14.59
C GLU A 272 6.36 25.57 14.42
N LEU A 273 5.31 26.03 13.74
CA LEU A 273 5.00 27.47 13.68
C LEU A 273 4.71 28.05 15.08
N ASP A 274 3.99 27.32 15.95
CA ASP A 274 3.76 27.76 17.33
C ASP A 274 5.06 27.79 18.17
N LYS A 275 6.01 26.88 17.93
CA LYS A 275 7.35 26.96 18.55
C LYS A 275 8.06 28.24 18.14
N VAL A 276 8.03 28.59 16.85
CA VAL A 276 8.57 29.87 16.35
C VAL A 276 7.87 31.03 17.03
N ARG A 277 6.53 31.02 17.16
CA ARG A 277 5.79 32.08 17.88
C ARG A 277 6.31 32.29 19.30
N ARG A 278 6.59 31.20 20.02
CA ARG A 278 7.04 31.24 21.42
C ARG A 278 8.45 31.81 21.56
N SER A 279 9.31 31.63 20.56
CA SER A 279 10.71 32.08 20.55
C SER A 279 10.92 33.53 20.13
N PHE A 280 9.86 34.28 19.76
CA PHE A 280 9.98 35.70 19.43
C PHE A 280 10.63 36.49 20.58
N PRO A 281 11.67 37.30 20.31
CA PRO A 281 12.41 38.02 21.35
C PRO A 281 11.60 39.19 21.93
N ASN A 282 10.62 39.70 21.20
CA ASN A 282 9.76 40.79 21.63
C ASN A 282 8.30 40.52 21.21
N LYS A 283 7.39 40.61 22.19
CA LYS A 283 5.95 40.32 22.04
C LYS A 283 5.08 41.58 22.19
N THR A 284 5.68 42.74 22.44
CA THR A 284 4.96 44.01 22.59
C THR A 284 4.76 44.68 21.24
N ASN A 285 3.53 45.06 20.92
CA ASN A 285 3.11 45.63 19.62
C ASN A 285 3.59 47.08 19.38
N ASN A 286 4.73 47.47 19.93
CA ASN A 286 5.32 48.81 19.84
C ASN A 286 6.58 48.85 18.94
N ASN A 287 6.94 47.73 18.31
CA ASN A 287 8.08 47.62 17.41
C ASN A 287 7.79 46.61 16.28
N PRO A 288 8.57 46.62 15.19
CA PRO A 288 8.33 45.74 14.04
C PRO A 288 8.27 44.24 14.36
N VAL A 289 9.10 43.76 15.30
CA VAL A 289 9.12 42.36 15.74
C VAL A 289 7.82 42.00 16.47
N GLY A 290 7.38 42.87 17.38
CA GLY A 290 6.12 42.69 18.09
C GLY A 290 4.89 42.79 17.19
N ASN A 291 4.94 43.62 16.15
CA ASN A 291 3.88 43.69 15.13
C ASN A 291 3.80 42.38 14.31
N LEU A 292 4.95 41.80 13.94
CA LEU A 292 5.01 40.48 13.31
C LEU A 292 4.45 39.42 14.27
N TYR A 293 4.87 39.42 15.53
CA TYR A 293 4.36 38.50 16.55
C TYR A 293 2.83 38.57 16.71
N ALA A 294 2.27 39.77 16.77
CA ALA A 294 0.83 39.97 16.93
C ALA A 294 0.05 39.45 15.72
N ALA A 295 0.52 39.73 14.51
CA ALA A 295 -0.09 39.24 13.28
C ALA A 295 0.06 37.71 13.14
N PHE A 296 1.23 37.16 13.47
CA PHE A 296 1.53 35.74 13.44
C PHE A 296 0.67 34.97 14.45
N SER A 297 0.54 35.48 15.67
CA SER A 297 -0.29 34.88 16.72
C SER A 297 -1.76 34.79 16.33
N ARG A 298 -2.28 35.81 15.61
CA ARG A 298 -3.66 35.81 15.13
C ARG A 298 -3.93 34.76 14.05
N LEU A 299 -2.91 34.35 13.29
CA LEU A 299 -3.08 33.29 12.29
C LEU A 299 -3.07 31.88 12.90
N LEU A 300 -2.50 31.73 14.11
CA LEU A 300 -2.35 30.44 14.79
C LEU A 300 -3.46 30.12 15.82
N LEU A 301 -4.21 31.14 16.25
CA LEU A 301 -5.30 31.04 17.22
C LEU A 301 -6.65 31.11 16.51
#